data_AF-A0A7C7UPW9-F1
#
_entry.id   AF-A0A7C7UPW9-F1
#
_cell.length_a   1.000
_cell.length_b   1.000
_cell.length_c   1.000
_cell.angle_alpha   90.00
_cell.angle_beta   90.00
_cell.angle_gamma   90.00
#
_symmetry.space_group_name_H-M   'P 1'
#
loop_
_entity.id
_entity.type
_entity.pdbx_description
1 polymer ?
#
loop_
_entity_poly.entity_id
_entity_poly.type
_entity_poly.pdbx_seq_one_letter_code
_entity_poly.pdbx_strand_id
1 'polypeptide(L)'
;MTSETETLNKKRRVMVGAIGDCVHSLGVETFAEWMEDQGLGYMAVKLGPAVPIQNVINKVREARPEVVGISMRLGDLHVDKLISEFVEKATQYGLHPRESGIRYCFGGLRPAANLVRAMTGLGVLEDKFSPPEDRHFDLEKVAEEYRHREEFQGFFEMVVDDFVTMEELEEFAQRKANHVQAQKIGWADDLVERIRQVRETENRPIIRAHIGVAADSIEPTVEGVKKLAEAECLEIVSLAPDQPSQAHLAKFVRGEEDPSKYLKGQGGTPIRSEEDLRRLKEATRRGNYPMVRIYSGTDELKELAEIFEKTL
;
A
#
# COMPACT_ATOMS: atom_id res chain seq x y z
N MET A 1 -9.46 4.91 -51.28
CA MET A 1 -9.36 6.38 -51.08
C MET A 1 -10.13 6.70 -49.81
N THR A 2 -9.51 6.44 -48.65
CA THR A 2 -8.76 7.41 -47.81
C THR A 2 -9.69 8.20 -46.88
N SER A 3 -9.85 7.73 -45.63
CA SER A 3 -9.86 8.57 -44.41
C SER A 3 -9.82 7.75 -43.11
N GLU A 4 -9.10 6.62 -43.09
CA GLU A 4 -8.46 6.17 -41.83
C GLU A 4 -7.25 7.08 -41.61
N THR A 5 -7.54 8.30 -41.21
CA THR A 5 -6.55 9.34 -40.99
C THR A 5 -5.79 8.99 -39.73
N GLU A 6 -4.59 8.42 -39.91
CA GLU A 6 -3.42 8.51 -39.05
C GLU A 6 -3.67 9.28 -37.73
N THR A 7 -4.17 8.61 -36.71
CA THR A 7 -3.80 8.99 -35.34
C THR A 7 -2.31 8.71 -35.24
N LEU A 8 -1.50 9.71 -35.64
CA LEU A 8 -0.07 9.78 -35.37
C LEU A 8 0.15 9.17 -33.99
N ASN A 9 0.87 8.05 -33.96
CA ASN A 9 1.19 7.26 -32.78
C ASN A 9 2.01 8.15 -31.82
N LYS A 10 1.33 9.06 -31.11
CA LYS A 10 1.93 10.10 -30.30
C LYS A 10 2.43 9.41 -29.04
N LYS A 11 3.73 9.10 -29.03
CA LYS A 11 4.42 8.52 -27.87
C LYS A 11 3.99 9.25 -26.60
N ARG A 12 3.41 8.52 -25.64
CA ARG A 12 2.87 9.08 -24.39
C ARG A 12 4.05 9.41 -23.49
N ARG A 13 4.49 10.66 -23.44
CA ARG A 13 5.72 10.98 -22.68
C ARG A 13 5.42 11.13 -21.19
N VAL A 14 6.26 10.52 -20.36
CA VAL A 14 6.30 10.73 -18.91
C VAL A 14 7.57 11.51 -18.62
N MET A 15 7.42 12.79 -18.29
CA MET A 15 8.54 13.68 -18.03
C MET A 15 8.76 13.84 -16.55
N VAL A 16 9.99 13.63 -16.09
CA VAL A 16 10.33 13.66 -14.66
C VAL A 16 11.57 14.47 -14.36
N GLY A 17 11.62 15.10 -13.18
CA GLY A 17 12.82 15.80 -12.71
C GLY A 17 12.74 16.22 -11.25
N ALA A 18 13.90 16.31 -10.61
CA ALA A 18 13.98 16.88 -9.26
C ALA A 18 14.09 18.41 -9.37
N ILE A 19 13.22 19.14 -8.68
CA ILE A 19 13.10 20.60 -8.82
C ILE A 19 13.90 21.36 -7.75
N GLY A 20 14.23 22.61 -8.06
CA GLY A 20 14.99 23.48 -7.16
C GLY A 20 16.44 22.97 -7.03
N ASP A 21 16.97 22.96 -5.81
CA ASP A 21 18.34 22.51 -5.52
C ASP A 21 18.42 21.00 -5.21
N CYS A 22 17.34 20.24 -5.44
CA CYS A 22 17.29 18.83 -5.09
C CYS A 22 18.14 17.98 -6.04
N VAL A 23 19.25 17.43 -5.53
CA VAL A 23 20.14 16.53 -6.29
C VAL A 23 19.63 15.09 -6.37
N HIS A 24 18.56 14.75 -5.66
CA HIS A 24 18.02 13.40 -5.60
C HIS A 24 16.95 13.21 -6.67
N SER A 25 17.30 12.54 -7.76
CA SER A 25 16.39 12.25 -8.88
C SER A 25 16.09 10.76 -9.09
N LEU A 26 16.83 9.85 -8.45
CA LEU A 26 16.71 8.41 -8.70
C LEU A 26 15.27 7.88 -8.62
N GLY A 27 14.53 8.22 -7.55
CA GLY A 27 13.16 7.73 -7.38
C GLY A 27 12.21 8.18 -8.49
N VAL A 28 12.27 9.45 -8.91
CA VAL A 28 11.41 9.97 -9.98
C VAL A 28 11.83 9.45 -11.35
N GLU A 29 13.14 9.22 -11.56
CA GLU A 29 13.66 8.62 -12.79
C GLU A 29 13.26 7.14 -12.91
N THR A 30 13.37 6.36 -11.84
CA THR A 30 12.90 4.97 -11.79
C THR A 30 11.40 4.88 -12.00
N PHE A 31 10.61 5.83 -11.48
CA PHE A 31 9.18 5.90 -11.79
C PHE A 31 8.91 6.07 -13.30
N ALA A 32 9.66 6.94 -13.99
CA ALA A 32 9.48 7.11 -15.44
C ALA A 32 9.91 5.88 -16.25
N GLU A 33 11.01 5.21 -15.86
CA GLU A 33 11.42 3.93 -16.45
C GLU A 33 10.35 2.86 -16.24
N TRP A 34 9.88 2.73 -15.01
CA TRP A 34 8.83 1.78 -14.65
C TRP A 34 7.55 2.02 -15.47
N MET A 35 7.12 3.27 -15.65
CA MET A 35 5.98 3.63 -16.51
C MET A 35 6.18 3.22 -17.97
N GLU A 36 7.41 3.37 -18.50
CA GLU A 36 7.78 2.92 -19.85
C GLU A 36 7.72 1.38 -19.97
N ASP A 37 8.18 0.68 -18.94
CA ASP A 37 8.19 -0.79 -18.88
C ASP A 37 6.79 -1.44 -18.74
N GLN A 38 5.77 -0.69 -18.32
CA GLN A 38 4.39 -1.20 -18.22
C GLN A 38 3.77 -1.61 -19.56
N GLY A 39 4.41 -1.31 -20.70
CA GLY A 39 3.88 -1.65 -22.03
C GLY A 39 2.65 -0.81 -22.43
N LEU A 40 2.34 0.27 -21.70
CA LEU A 40 1.21 1.18 -21.94
C LEU A 40 1.50 2.26 -23.00
N GLY A 41 2.60 2.11 -23.74
CA GLY A 41 3.04 3.06 -24.77
C GLY A 41 3.66 4.35 -24.21
N TYR A 42 4.04 4.36 -22.93
CA TYR A 42 4.76 5.49 -22.33
C TYR A 42 6.21 5.54 -22.82
N MET A 43 6.79 6.74 -22.80
CA MET A 43 8.21 6.99 -23.08
C MET A 43 8.80 7.88 -22.00
N ALA A 44 9.88 7.44 -21.35
CA ALA A 44 10.52 8.19 -20.28
C ALA A 44 11.29 9.41 -20.80
N VAL A 45 11.09 10.57 -20.16
CA VAL A 45 11.86 11.80 -20.42
C VAL A 45 12.40 12.32 -19.09
N LYS A 46 13.70 12.13 -18.85
CA LYS A 46 14.34 12.48 -17.58
C LYS A 46 15.07 13.80 -17.71
N LEU A 47 14.74 14.75 -16.85
CA LEU A 47 15.42 16.05 -16.78
C LEU A 47 16.63 16.02 -15.84
N GLY A 48 16.68 15.03 -14.95
CA GLY A 48 17.76 14.85 -13.99
C GLY A 48 17.57 15.64 -12.68
N PRO A 49 18.67 15.86 -11.95
CA PRO A 49 18.67 16.58 -10.68
C PRO A 49 18.68 18.11 -10.84
N ALA A 50 18.30 18.80 -9.77
CA ALA A 50 18.43 20.24 -9.58
C ALA A 50 17.95 21.10 -10.77
N VAL A 51 16.76 20.77 -11.27
CA VAL A 51 16.20 21.40 -12.47
C VAL A 51 15.47 22.68 -12.07
N PRO A 52 15.87 23.86 -12.58
CA PRO A 52 15.14 25.10 -12.32
C PRO A 52 13.70 24.99 -12.83
N ILE A 53 12.73 25.50 -12.06
CA ILE A 53 11.30 25.43 -12.39
C ILE A 53 11.03 25.96 -13.79
N GLN A 54 11.65 27.08 -14.19
CA GLN A 54 11.49 27.63 -15.54
C GLN A 54 11.92 26.66 -16.64
N ASN A 55 12.97 25.86 -16.40
CA ASN A 55 13.43 24.86 -17.37
C ASN A 55 12.46 23.69 -17.46
N VAL A 56 11.87 23.27 -16.34
CA VAL A 56 10.80 22.27 -16.34
C VAL A 56 9.63 22.76 -17.19
N ILE A 57 9.14 23.98 -16.95
CA ILE A 57 8.03 24.58 -17.71
C ILE A 57 8.35 24.67 -19.20
N ASN A 58 9.53 25.15 -19.57
CA ASN A 58 9.96 25.18 -20.97
C ASN A 58 9.95 23.78 -21.60
N LYS A 59 10.41 22.77 -20.84
CA LYS A 59 10.47 21.40 -21.33
C LYS A 59 9.09 20.75 -21.43
N VAL A 60 8.14 21.07 -20.55
CA VAL A 60 6.74 20.67 -20.70
C VAL A 60 6.18 21.19 -22.02
N ARG A 61 6.43 22.47 -22.37
CA ARG A 61 5.94 23.09 -23.61
C ARG A 61 6.52 22.44 -24.87
N GLU A 62 7.81 22.09 -24.83
CA GLU A 62 8.51 21.41 -25.93
C GLU A 62 8.09 19.95 -26.07
N ALA A 63 8.18 19.19 -24.97
CA ALA A 63 7.99 17.75 -24.97
C ALA A 63 6.52 17.36 -24.98
N ARG A 64 5.60 18.26 -24.63
CA ARG A 64 4.14 18.01 -24.53
C ARG A 64 3.84 16.66 -23.86
N PRO A 65 4.37 16.42 -22.65
CA PRO A 65 4.19 15.17 -21.96
C PRO A 65 2.74 14.95 -21.57
N GLU A 66 2.38 13.68 -21.40
CA GLU A 66 1.08 13.31 -20.85
C GLU A 66 1.12 13.33 -19.31
N VAL A 67 2.27 12.97 -18.73
CA VAL A 67 2.52 12.94 -17.29
C VAL A 67 3.75 13.77 -16.97
N VAL A 68 3.67 14.60 -15.92
CA VAL A 68 4.80 15.35 -15.39
C VAL A 68 5.00 15.02 -13.92
N GLY A 69 6.11 14.36 -13.59
CA GLY A 69 6.52 14.10 -12.22
C GLY A 69 7.60 15.05 -11.76
N ILE A 70 7.37 15.75 -10.65
CA ILE A 70 8.39 16.56 -9.99
C ILE A 70 8.69 16.01 -8.61
N SER A 71 9.95 16.08 -8.18
CA SER A 71 10.33 15.58 -6.87
C SER A 71 11.21 16.55 -6.07
N MET A 72 11.12 16.42 -4.76
CA MET A 72 12.02 17.06 -3.80
C MET A 72 12.17 16.16 -2.57
N ARG A 73 13.42 15.84 -2.20
CA ARG A 73 13.70 14.91 -1.09
C ARG A 73 13.74 15.56 0.28
N LEU A 74 14.03 16.85 0.37
CA LEU A 74 14.20 17.52 1.66
C LEU A 74 12.86 17.61 2.40
N GLY A 75 12.91 17.98 3.68
CA GLY A 75 11.71 18.24 4.49
C GLY A 75 10.80 19.32 3.89
N ASP A 76 9.77 19.70 4.62
CA ASP A 76 8.76 20.66 4.17
C ASP A 76 9.27 22.10 3.98
N LEU A 77 10.45 22.44 4.51
CA LEU A 77 11.07 23.76 4.32
C LEU A 77 11.21 24.14 2.84
N HIS A 78 10.62 25.29 2.50
CA HIS A 78 10.65 25.93 1.17
C HIS A 78 9.89 25.19 0.06
N VAL A 79 9.26 24.05 0.35
CA VAL A 79 8.39 23.34 -0.60
C VAL A 79 7.22 24.23 -1.02
N ASP A 80 6.65 24.99 -0.08
CA ASP A 80 5.57 25.95 -0.32
C ASP A 80 5.90 26.95 -1.45
N LYS A 81 7.13 27.50 -1.43
CA LYS A 81 7.60 28.46 -2.43
C LYS A 81 7.83 27.79 -3.78
N LEU A 82 8.47 26.62 -3.79
CA LEU A 82 8.77 25.90 -5.03
C LEU A 82 7.50 25.41 -5.72
N ILE A 83 6.54 24.89 -4.96
CA ILE A 83 5.26 24.45 -5.50
C ILE A 83 4.43 25.64 -5.98
N SER A 84 4.42 26.75 -5.23
CA SER A 84 3.73 27.97 -5.69
C SER A 84 4.31 28.49 -7.00
N GLU A 85 5.64 28.62 -7.10
CA GLU A 85 6.29 29.05 -8.33
C GLU A 85 5.98 28.10 -9.50
N PHE A 86 5.97 26.78 -9.25
CA PHE A 86 5.65 25.79 -10.28
C PHE A 86 4.21 25.91 -10.77
N VAL A 87 3.23 25.92 -9.86
CA VAL A 87 1.80 26.00 -10.17
C VAL A 87 1.45 27.30 -10.89
N GLU A 88 1.93 28.44 -10.36
CA GLU A 88 1.68 29.76 -10.94
C GLU A 88 2.26 29.87 -12.35
N LYS A 89 3.51 29.41 -12.56
CA LYS A 89 4.11 29.40 -13.89
C LYS A 89 3.40 28.44 -14.83
N ALA A 90 3.07 27.22 -14.41
CA ALA A 90 2.35 26.28 -15.26
C ALA A 90 1.02 26.90 -15.72
N THR A 91 0.28 27.53 -14.80
CA THR A 91 -0.97 28.22 -15.09
C THR A 91 -0.78 29.39 -16.05
N GLN A 92 0.23 30.24 -15.81
CA GLN A 92 0.56 31.38 -16.69
C GLN A 92 0.82 30.95 -18.15
N TYR A 93 1.43 29.78 -18.36
CA TYR A 93 1.73 29.26 -19.69
C TYR A 93 0.64 28.34 -20.28
N GLY A 94 -0.55 28.28 -19.65
CA GLY A 94 -1.67 27.44 -20.10
C GLY A 94 -1.42 25.94 -19.98
N LEU A 95 -0.57 25.55 -19.02
CA LEU A 95 -0.18 24.16 -18.76
C LEU A 95 -0.95 23.55 -17.59
N HIS A 96 -1.83 24.31 -16.93
CA HIS A 96 -2.65 23.83 -15.83
C HIS A 96 -3.41 22.56 -16.23
N PRO A 97 -3.54 21.53 -15.36
CA PRO A 97 -4.15 20.24 -15.71
C PRO A 97 -5.53 20.37 -16.38
N ARG A 98 -6.36 21.30 -15.90
CA ARG A 98 -7.71 21.58 -16.46
C ARG A 98 -7.69 22.06 -17.91
N GLU A 99 -6.61 22.73 -18.34
CA GLU A 99 -6.47 23.30 -19.69
C GLU A 99 -5.65 22.36 -20.60
N SER A 100 -4.57 21.80 -20.06
CA SER A 100 -3.58 21.03 -20.83
C SER A 100 -3.89 19.54 -20.91
N GLY A 101 -4.68 19.01 -19.96
CA GLY A 101 -4.89 17.58 -19.76
C GLY A 101 -3.65 16.83 -19.25
N ILE A 102 -2.60 17.56 -18.84
CA ILE A 102 -1.37 16.97 -18.27
C ILE A 102 -1.65 16.48 -16.86
N ARG A 103 -1.16 15.28 -16.58
CA ARG A 103 -1.30 14.63 -15.27
C ARG A 103 -0.05 14.91 -14.45
N TYR A 104 -0.18 15.74 -13.42
CA TYR A 104 0.96 16.10 -12.57
C TYR A 104 1.05 15.19 -11.36
N CYS A 105 2.26 14.77 -11.01
CA CYS A 105 2.55 14.10 -9.75
C CYS A 105 3.72 14.74 -9.01
N PHE A 106 3.67 14.67 -7.69
CA PHE A 106 4.73 15.14 -6.79
C PHE A 106 5.26 13.99 -5.95
N GLY A 107 6.58 13.91 -5.75
CA GLY A 107 7.21 12.97 -4.83
C GLY A 107 8.15 13.64 -3.83
N GLY A 108 8.01 13.31 -2.55
CA GLY A 108 8.89 13.78 -1.48
C GLY A 108 8.64 13.05 -0.16
N LEU A 109 9.40 13.35 0.89
CA LEU A 109 9.17 12.76 2.22
C LEU A 109 7.80 13.12 2.77
N ARG A 110 7.29 12.34 3.73
CA ARG A 110 5.97 12.55 4.37
C ARG A 110 5.66 14.02 4.74
N PRO A 111 6.55 14.80 5.37
CA PRO A 111 6.28 16.21 5.68
C PRO A 111 6.05 17.07 4.42
N ALA A 112 6.95 16.96 3.43
CA ALA A 112 6.85 17.70 2.18
C ALA A 112 5.60 17.30 1.39
N ALA A 113 5.33 15.99 1.27
CA ALA A 113 4.15 15.47 0.58
C ALA A 113 2.86 15.97 1.24
N ASN A 114 2.77 15.97 2.58
CA ASN A 114 1.62 16.48 3.30
C ASN A 114 1.42 17.98 3.14
N LEU A 115 2.50 18.77 3.07
CA LEU A 115 2.43 20.19 2.74
C LEU A 115 1.85 20.40 1.34
N VAL A 116 2.33 19.66 0.33
CA VAL A 116 1.76 19.72 -1.04
C VAL A 116 0.30 19.32 -1.06
N ARG A 117 -0.09 18.27 -0.31
CA ARG A 117 -1.50 17.85 -0.19
C ARG A 117 -2.37 18.98 0.39
N ALA A 118 -1.94 19.59 1.49
CA ALA A 118 -2.64 20.71 2.10
C ALA A 118 -2.79 21.90 1.14
N MET A 119 -1.73 22.26 0.41
CA MET A 119 -1.77 23.37 -0.57
C MET A 119 -2.70 23.11 -1.76
N THR A 120 -2.87 21.84 -2.16
CA THR A 120 -3.56 21.48 -3.41
C THR A 120 -4.94 20.85 -3.21
N GLY A 121 -5.44 20.84 -1.96
CA GLY A 121 -6.78 20.33 -1.63
C GLY A 121 -6.87 18.80 -1.54
N LEU A 122 -5.74 18.11 -1.45
CA LEU A 122 -5.71 16.66 -1.21
C LEU A 122 -5.72 16.35 0.29
N GLY A 123 -6.23 15.17 0.65
CA GLY A 123 -6.30 14.74 2.05
C GLY A 123 -4.93 14.51 2.67
N VAL A 124 -4.61 15.25 3.74
CA VAL A 124 -3.39 15.05 4.53
C VAL A 124 -3.43 13.67 5.20
N LEU A 125 -2.29 12.99 5.20
CA LEU A 125 -2.16 11.64 5.77
C LEU A 125 -1.39 11.68 7.08
N GLU A 126 -1.63 10.68 7.94
CA GLU A 126 -0.97 10.57 9.24
C GLU A 126 0.56 10.43 9.08
N ASP A 127 1.31 11.25 9.83
CA ASP A 127 2.76 11.16 9.91
C ASP A 127 3.18 10.50 11.23
N LYS A 128 3.60 9.25 11.14
CA LYS A 128 3.99 8.41 12.30
C LYS A 128 5.47 8.51 12.66
N PHE A 129 6.31 9.05 11.78
CA PHE A 129 7.76 8.85 11.86
C PHE A 129 8.54 10.15 11.94
N SER A 130 8.10 11.23 11.30
CA SER A 130 8.85 12.48 11.34
C SER A 130 8.74 13.14 12.71
N PRO A 131 9.86 13.52 13.34
CA PRO A 131 9.85 14.27 14.59
C PRO A 131 9.03 15.56 14.48
N PRO A 132 8.36 16.03 15.56
CA PRO A 132 7.62 17.29 15.53
C PRO A 132 8.45 18.50 15.11
N GLU A 133 9.73 18.55 15.46
CA GLU A 133 10.67 19.60 15.08
C GLU A 133 10.96 19.67 13.58
N ASP A 134 10.76 18.57 12.84
CA ASP A 134 10.94 18.52 11.39
C ASP A 134 9.64 18.88 10.63
N ARG A 135 8.56 19.20 11.35
CA ARG A 135 7.25 19.61 10.81
C ARG A 135 7.10 21.13 10.98
N HIS A 136 7.51 21.89 9.97
CA HIS A 136 7.65 23.34 10.05
C HIS A 136 6.34 24.10 9.77
N PHE A 137 5.33 23.42 9.23
CA PHE A 137 4.07 24.02 8.82
C PHE A 137 2.87 23.51 9.63
N ASP A 138 1.96 24.43 9.94
CA ASP A 138 0.61 24.12 10.37
C ASP A 138 -0.23 23.78 9.13
N LEU A 139 -0.42 22.49 8.88
CA LEU A 139 -1.07 21.99 7.67
C LEU A 139 -2.56 22.38 7.59
N GLU A 140 -3.24 22.54 8.72
CA GLU A 140 -4.65 22.97 8.74
C GLU A 140 -4.76 24.43 8.29
N LYS A 141 -3.87 25.28 8.82
CA LYS A 141 -3.79 26.68 8.43
C LYS A 141 -3.38 26.84 6.95
N VAL A 142 -2.43 26.04 6.47
CA VAL A 142 -2.05 26.04 5.05
C VAL A 142 -3.24 25.64 4.18
N ALA A 143 -3.97 24.58 4.55
CA ALA A 143 -5.15 24.16 3.79
C ALA A 143 -6.24 25.24 3.74
N GLU A 144 -6.42 26.01 4.82
CA GLU A 144 -7.32 27.16 4.84
C GLU A 144 -6.84 28.30 3.93
N GLU A 145 -5.56 28.66 3.99
CA GLU A 145 -4.96 29.72 3.16
C GLU A 145 -5.09 29.41 1.66
N TYR A 146 -4.84 28.17 1.26
CA TYR A 146 -4.84 27.78 -0.16
C TYR A 146 -6.22 27.40 -0.69
N ARG A 147 -7.23 27.22 0.17
CA ARG A 147 -8.61 26.81 -0.21
C ARG A 147 -9.21 27.67 -1.32
N HIS A 148 -8.93 28.97 -1.30
CA HIS A 148 -9.50 29.94 -2.23
C HIS A 148 -8.65 30.16 -3.49
N ARG A 149 -7.48 29.51 -3.59
CA ARG A 149 -6.61 29.58 -4.78
C ARG A 149 -6.96 28.45 -5.73
N GLU A 150 -7.87 28.73 -6.67
CA GLU A 150 -8.43 27.73 -7.58
C GLU A 150 -7.38 27.01 -8.45
N GLU A 151 -6.27 27.70 -8.76
CA GLU A 151 -5.15 27.20 -9.55
C GLU A 151 -4.31 26.13 -8.83
N PHE A 152 -4.44 26.01 -7.50
CA PHE A 152 -3.79 24.94 -6.74
C PHE A 152 -4.70 23.72 -6.58
N GLN A 153 -6.01 23.92 -6.60
CA GLN A 153 -6.97 22.88 -6.25
C GLN A 153 -7.02 21.78 -7.31
N GLY A 154 -6.62 20.57 -6.92
CA GLY A 154 -6.52 19.42 -7.81
C GLY A 154 -5.43 19.57 -8.87
N PHE A 155 -4.38 20.35 -8.58
CA PHE A 155 -3.27 20.51 -9.51
C PHE A 155 -2.48 19.21 -9.71
N PHE A 156 -2.19 18.50 -8.61
CA PHE A 156 -1.56 17.18 -8.67
C PHE A 156 -2.62 16.08 -8.64
N GLU A 157 -2.54 15.14 -9.57
CA GLU A 157 -3.37 13.94 -9.57
C GLU A 157 -2.88 12.93 -8.52
N MET A 158 -1.57 12.89 -8.29
CA MET A 158 -0.95 11.98 -7.32
C MET A 158 0.17 12.69 -6.55
N VAL A 159 0.14 12.57 -5.22
CA VAL A 159 1.22 13.00 -4.33
C VAL A 159 1.73 11.78 -3.58
N VAL A 160 2.99 11.42 -3.81
CA VAL A 160 3.63 10.22 -3.25
C VAL A 160 4.64 10.58 -2.18
N ASP A 161 4.82 9.65 -1.25
CA ASP A 161 5.82 9.70 -0.18
C ASP A 161 6.44 8.32 0.05
N ASP A 162 7.18 8.17 1.14
CA ASP A 162 7.94 6.96 1.48
C ASP A 162 7.09 5.70 1.65
N PHE A 163 5.76 5.83 1.69
CA PHE A 163 4.80 4.75 1.90
C PHE A 163 3.99 4.40 0.64
N VAL A 164 4.31 4.99 -0.51
CA VAL A 164 3.61 4.67 -1.76
C VAL A 164 3.76 3.19 -2.11
N THR A 165 2.66 2.57 -2.50
CA THR A 165 2.60 1.16 -2.90
C THR A 165 2.71 1.01 -4.42
N MET A 166 3.13 -0.17 -4.87
CA MET A 166 3.13 -0.48 -6.32
C MET A 166 1.72 -0.47 -6.91
N GLU A 167 0.71 -0.87 -6.13
CA GLU A 167 -0.70 -0.85 -6.54
C GLU A 167 -1.16 0.58 -6.87
N GLU A 168 -0.89 1.55 -5.99
CA GLU A 168 -1.22 2.96 -6.24
C GLU A 168 -0.54 3.50 -7.51
N LEU A 169 0.72 3.12 -7.76
CA LEU A 169 1.43 3.50 -8.98
C LEU A 169 0.82 2.83 -10.23
N GLU A 170 0.43 1.55 -10.15
CA GLU A 170 -0.23 0.80 -11.22
C GLU A 170 -1.60 1.39 -11.58
N GLU A 171 -2.41 1.72 -10.59
CA GLU A 171 -3.71 2.39 -10.77
C GLU A 171 -3.53 3.72 -11.51
N PHE A 172 -2.56 4.53 -11.06
CA PHE A 172 -2.19 5.76 -11.74
C PHE A 172 -1.72 5.50 -13.18
N ALA A 173 -0.84 4.52 -13.42
CA ALA A 173 -0.33 4.23 -14.76
C ALA A 173 -1.46 3.85 -15.74
N GLN A 174 -2.39 3.01 -15.27
CA GLN A 174 -3.50 2.44 -16.04
C GLN A 174 -4.68 3.42 -16.21
N ARG A 175 -4.66 4.59 -15.55
CA ARG A 175 -5.80 5.53 -15.49
C ARG A 175 -7.08 4.87 -14.97
N LYS A 176 -6.96 3.90 -14.06
CA LYS A 176 -8.13 3.44 -13.32
C LYS A 176 -8.57 4.63 -12.48
N ALA A 177 -9.77 5.15 -12.74
CA ALA A 177 -10.29 6.29 -12.01
C ALA A 177 -10.23 5.98 -10.51
N ASN A 178 -9.85 6.96 -9.71
CA ASN A 178 -9.91 6.94 -8.24
C ASN A 178 -11.33 6.61 -7.78
N HIS A 179 -11.63 5.32 -7.76
CA HIS A 179 -12.71 4.71 -7.04
C HIS A 179 -12.04 3.66 -6.17
N VAL A 180 -11.51 4.15 -5.05
CA VAL A 180 -11.50 3.37 -3.81
C VAL A 180 -12.96 3.14 -3.41
N GLN A 181 -13.69 2.38 -4.20
CA GLN A 181 -14.55 1.38 -3.61
C GLN A 181 -13.66 0.16 -3.56
N ALA A 182 -13.06 -0.07 -2.39
CA ALA A 182 -12.73 -1.41 -1.98
C ALA A 182 -14.01 -2.22 -2.17
N GLN A 183 -14.17 -2.85 -3.34
CA GLN A 183 -15.16 -3.88 -3.48
C GLN A 183 -14.78 -4.85 -2.38
N LYS A 184 -15.69 -5.07 -1.42
CA LYS A 184 -15.51 -6.10 -0.41
C LYS A 184 -15.47 -7.42 -1.18
N ILE A 185 -14.26 -7.83 -1.56
CA ILE A 185 -14.02 -9.11 -2.21
C ILE A 185 -14.48 -10.15 -1.18
N GLY A 186 -15.44 -10.97 -1.58
CA GLY A 186 -15.85 -12.15 -0.82
C GLY A 186 -14.72 -13.16 -0.86
N TRP A 187 -13.77 -13.02 0.05
CA TRP A 187 -12.60 -13.87 0.13
C TRP A 187 -13.00 -15.33 0.43
N ALA A 188 -12.54 -16.26 -0.39
CA ALA A 188 -12.83 -17.68 -0.24
C ALA A 188 -12.05 -18.29 0.95
N ASP A 189 -12.72 -19.19 1.68
CA ASP A 189 -12.11 -20.06 2.72
C ASP A 189 -11.59 -21.39 2.10
N ASP A 190 -11.79 -21.60 0.78
CA ASP A 190 -11.20 -22.69 0.02
C ASP A 190 -9.83 -22.30 -0.54
N LEU A 191 -8.85 -23.21 -0.43
CA LEU A 191 -7.46 -22.92 -0.81
C LEU A 191 -7.29 -22.68 -2.31
N VAL A 192 -7.91 -23.49 -3.16
CA VAL A 192 -7.73 -23.39 -4.61
C VAL A 192 -8.38 -22.12 -5.11
N GLU A 193 -9.58 -21.82 -4.61
CA GLU A 193 -10.29 -20.62 -4.97
C GLU A 193 -9.58 -19.36 -4.46
N ARG A 194 -9.06 -19.37 -3.22
CA ARG A 194 -8.27 -18.25 -2.70
C ARG A 194 -7.01 -18.00 -3.54
N ILE A 195 -6.32 -19.06 -3.99
CA ILE A 195 -5.15 -18.93 -4.87
C ILE A 195 -5.54 -18.27 -6.19
N ARG A 196 -6.70 -18.64 -6.78
CA ARG A 196 -7.18 -17.99 -8.00
C ARG A 196 -7.50 -16.53 -7.76
N GLN A 197 -8.26 -16.21 -6.71
CA GLN A 197 -8.62 -14.84 -6.35
C GLN A 197 -7.37 -13.97 -6.26
N VAL A 198 -6.39 -14.32 -5.42
CA VAL A 198 -5.16 -13.52 -5.24
C VAL A 198 -4.34 -13.43 -6.53
N ARG A 199 -4.27 -14.51 -7.33
CA ARG A 199 -3.54 -14.47 -8.60
C ARG A 199 -4.21 -13.57 -9.63
N GLU A 200 -5.53 -13.53 -9.67
CA GLU A 200 -6.30 -12.71 -10.62
C GLU A 200 -6.38 -11.25 -10.19
N THR A 201 -6.50 -10.99 -8.88
CA THR A 201 -6.64 -9.63 -8.34
C THR A 201 -5.29 -8.94 -8.15
N GLU A 202 -4.28 -9.66 -7.66
CA GLU A 202 -3.01 -9.08 -7.21
C GLU A 202 -1.78 -9.66 -7.94
N ASN A 203 -1.96 -10.61 -8.86
CA ASN A 203 -0.89 -11.21 -9.66
C ASN A 203 0.33 -11.71 -8.84
N ARG A 204 0.08 -12.20 -7.61
CA ARG A 204 1.11 -12.72 -6.70
C ARG A 204 0.72 -14.09 -6.15
N PRO A 205 1.68 -14.86 -5.57
CA PRO A 205 1.34 -16.05 -4.81
C PRO A 205 0.67 -15.68 -3.47
N ILE A 206 -0.05 -16.65 -2.91
CA ILE A 206 -0.56 -16.55 -1.54
C ILE A 206 0.59 -16.63 -0.53
N ILE A 207 0.44 -15.91 0.59
CA ILE A 207 1.43 -15.87 1.66
C ILE A 207 0.89 -16.61 2.89
N ARG A 208 1.73 -17.48 3.45
CA ARG A 208 1.47 -18.25 4.67
C ARG A 208 2.59 -17.99 5.67
N ALA A 209 2.22 -17.68 6.92
CA ALA A 209 3.17 -17.57 8.01
C ALA A 209 2.70 -18.36 9.25
N HIS A 210 3.67 -18.80 10.05
CA HIS A 210 3.39 -19.44 11.33
C HIS A 210 3.19 -18.39 12.42
N ILE A 211 2.16 -18.58 13.24
CA ILE A 211 1.96 -17.81 14.47
C ILE A 211 1.69 -18.74 15.64
N GLY A 212 2.49 -18.58 16.69
CA GLY A 212 2.20 -19.15 17.98
C GLY A 212 3.06 -18.51 19.04
N VAL A 213 2.43 -17.70 19.89
CA VAL A 213 3.13 -16.99 20.95
C VAL A 213 3.24 -17.92 22.15
N ALA A 214 4.48 -18.16 22.59
CA ALA A 214 4.78 -18.87 23.81
C ALA A 214 4.29 -18.07 25.02
N ALA A 215 3.16 -18.48 25.61
CA ALA A 215 2.52 -17.82 26.73
C ALA A 215 1.71 -18.82 27.59
N ASP A 216 1.21 -18.38 28.74
CA ASP A 216 0.36 -19.17 29.64
C ASP A 216 -1.12 -19.26 29.18
N SER A 217 -1.47 -18.59 28.09
CA SER A 217 -2.80 -18.59 27.49
C SER A 217 -2.73 -18.37 25.97
N ILE A 218 -3.86 -18.56 25.28
CA ILE A 218 -3.97 -18.31 23.84
C ILE A 218 -4.11 -16.81 23.49
N GLU A 219 -4.36 -15.94 24.46
CA GLU A 219 -4.72 -14.53 24.21
C GLU A 219 -3.69 -13.78 23.36
N PRO A 220 -2.37 -13.91 23.59
CA PRO A 220 -1.40 -13.20 22.76
C PRO A 220 -1.43 -13.67 21.29
N THR A 221 -1.68 -14.95 21.05
CA THR A 221 -1.87 -15.48 19.69
C THR A 221 -3.16 -14.96 19.08
N VAL A 222 -4.27 -14.93 19.83
CA VAL A 222 -5.56 -14.37 19.37
C VAL A 222 -5.39 -12.91 18.94
N GLU A 223 -4.76 -12.08 19.76
CA GLU A 223 -4.51 -10.67 19.42
C GLU A 223 -3.54 -10.51 18.25
N GLY A 224 -2.52 -11.37 18.15
CA GLY A 224 -1.62 -11.40 17.01
C GLY A 224 -2.34 -11.75 15.70
N VAL A 225 -3.24 -12.75 15.73
CA VAL A 225 -4.06 -13.13 14.59
C VAL A 225 -4.98 -12.00 14.16
N LYS A 226 -5.63 -11.30 15.10
CA LYS A 226 -6.48 -10.15 14.78
C LYS A 226 -5.71 -9.06 14.05
N LYS A 227 -4.52 -8.71 14.55
CA LYS A 227 -3.64 -7.71 13.93
C LYS A 227 -3.21 -8.12 12.53
N LEU A 228 -2.81 -9.39 12.33
CA LEU A 228 -2.41 -9.89 11.01
C LEU A 228 -3.58 -9.87 10.01
N ALA A 229 -4.78 -10.25 10.46
CA ALA A 229 -5.98 -10.25 9.64
C ALA A 229 -6.42 -8.82 9.26
N GLU A 230 -6.41 -7.88 10.22
CA GLU A 230 -6.73 -6.46 9.99
C GLU A 230 -5.70 -5.75 9.09
N ALA A 231 -4.44 -6.17 9.16
CA ALA A 231 -3.39 -5.67 8.27
C ALA A 231 -3.41 -6.32 6.87
N GLU A 232 -4.29 -7.30 6.63
CA GLU A 232 -4.46 -8.00 5.35
C GLU A 232 -3.17 -8.60 4.76
N CYS A 233 -2.20 -8.90 5.63
CA CYS A 233 -0.83 -9.20 5.23
C CYS A 233 -0.59 -10.66 4.79
N LEU A 234 -1.55 -11.57 5.04
CA LEU A 234 -1.43 -13.01 4.78
C LEU A 234 -2.77 -13.58 4.34
N GLU A 235 -2.75 -14.59 3.47
CA GLU A 235 -3.95 -15.40 3.15
C GLU A 235 -4.13 -16.58 4.10
N ILE A 236 -3.03 -17.07 4.69
CA ILE A 236 -3.04 -18.24 5.58
C ILE A 236 -2.33 -17.93 6.88
N VAL A 237 -3.10 -17.98 7.96
CA VAL A 237 -2.60 -18.05 9.33
C VAL A 237 -2.33 -19.52 9.66
N SER A 238 -1.04 -19.87 9.77
CA SER A 238 -0.62 -21.21 10.18
C SER A 238 -0.43 -21.24 11.70
N LEU A 239 -1.43 -21.71 12.43
CA LEU A 239 -1.35 -21.85 13.88
C LEU A 239 -0.20 -22.78 14.25
N ALA A 240 0.61 -22.33 15.20
CA ALA A 240 1.71 -23.06 15.79
C ALA A 240 1.34 -23.46 17.23
N PRO A 241 0.83 -24.68 17.45
CA PRO A 241 0.52 -25.16 18.78
C PRO A 241 1.81 -25.47 19.55
N ASP A 242 1.78 -25.35 20.87
CA ASP A 242 2.88 -25.80 21.70
C ASP A 242 3.05 -27.33 21.67
N GLN A 243 4.20 -27.84 22.15
CA GLN A 243 4.49 -29.26 22.04
C GLN A 243 3.42 -30.16 22.71
N PRO A 244 2.89 -29.86 23.90
CA PRO A 244 1.79 -30.64 24.48
C PRO A 244 0.52 -30.64 23.63
N SER A 245 0.14 -29.50 23.02
CA SER A 245 -1.00 -29.45 22.08
C SER A 245 -0.75 -30.39 20.91
N GLN A 246 0.45 -30.32 20.32
CA GLN A 246 0.80 -31.12 19.15
C GLN A 246 0.73 -32.62 19.42
N ALA A 247 1.10 -33.06 20.63
CA ALA A 247 1.14 -34.48 20.98
C ALA A 247 -0.20 -35.01 21.51
N HIS A 248 -1.00 -34.19 22.21
CA HIS A 248 -2.07 -34.69 23.08
C HIS A 248 -3.43 -34.01 22.91
N LEU A 249 -3.61 -33.07 21.98
CA LEU A 249 -4.86 -32.30 21.86
C LEU A 249 -6.11 -33.18 21.70
N ALA A 250 -6.04 -34.28 20.93
CA ALA A 250 -7.17 -35.20 20.77
C ALA A 250 -7.56 -35.90 22.10
N LYS A 251 -6.59 -36.19 22.97
CA LYS A 251 -6.81 -36.77 24.31
C LYS A 251 -7.37 -35.74 25.28
N PHE A 252 -6.91 -34.49 25.18
CA PHE A 252 -7.47 -33.37 25.94
C PHE A 252 -8.96 -33.17 25.62
N VAL A 253 -9.32 -33.15 24.33
CA VAL A 253 -10.70 -32.96 23.89
C VAL A 253 -11.62 -34.11 24.34
N ARG A 254 -11.12 -35.35 24.36
CA ARG A 254 -11.89 -36.52 24.85
C ARG A 254 -11.94 -36.63 26.37
N GLY A 255 -11.13 -35.85 27.10
CA GLY A 255 -11.01 -35.96 28.56
C GLY A 255 -10.22 -37.19 29.02
N GLU A 256 -9.46 -37.83 28.13
CA GLU A 256 -8.59 -38.97 28.45
C GLU A 256 -7.30 -38.54 29.14
N GLU A 257 -6.89 -37.27 28.93
CA GLU A 257 -5.73 -36.68 29.55
C GLU A 257 -6.05 -35.28 30.08
N ASP A 258 -5.44 -34.91 31.22
CA ASP A 258 -5.66 -33.62 31.87
C ASP A 258 -4.66 -32.56 31.36
N PRO A 259 -5.13 -31.53 30.64
CA PRO A 259 -4.31 -30.42 30.17
C PRO A 259 -3.42 -29.75 31.22
N SER A 260 -3.88 -29.72 32.49
CA SER A 260 -3.23 -28.99 33.57
C SER A 260 -1.91 -29.60 34.03
N LYS A 261 -1.66 -30.87 33.68
CA LYS A 261 -0.40 -31.57 33.97
C LYS A 261 0.76 -31.11 33.08
N TYR A 262 0.47 -30.39 32.00
CA TYR A 262 1.45 -30.00 30.98
C TYR A 262 1.79 -28.52 31.09
N LEU A 263 3.08 -28.21 30.92
CA LEU A 263 3.54 -26.83 30.83
C LEU A 263 2.93 -26.15 29.60
N LYS A 264 2.53 -24.89 29.75
CA LYS A 264 1.93 -24.11 28.68
C LYS A 264 3.01 -23.34 27.91
N GLY A 265 2.75 -23.10 26.63
CA GLY A 265 3.55 -22.17 25.83
C GLY A 265 4.89 -22.74 25.36
N GLN A 266 5.09 -24.05 25.48
CA GLN A 266 6.35 -24.67 25.06
C GLN A 266 6.48 -24.61 23.53
N GLY A 267 7.23 -23.62 23.03
CA GLY A 267 7.50 -23.44 21.60
C GLY A 267 6.30 -23.05 20.73
N GLY A 268 5.16 -22.67 21.32
CA GLY A 268 3.96 -22.29 20.57
C GLY A 268 2.78 -21.91 21.44
N THR A 269 1.59 -21.88 20.86
CA THR A 269 0.33 -21.51 21.53
C THR A 269 -0.21 -22.68 22.36
N PRO A 270 -0.57 -22.48 23.65
CA PRO A 270 -1.12 -23.55 24.49
C PRO A 270 -2.60 -23.85 24.20
N ILE A 271 -2.89 -24.52 23.09
CA ILE A 271 -4.25 -24.94 22.71
C ILE A 271 -4.64 -26.18 23.52
N ARG A 272 -5.76 -26.14 24.24
CA ARG A 272 -6.17 -27.25 25.14
C ARG A 272 -7.58 -27.76 24.90
N SER A 273 -8.37 -27.09 24.06
CA SER A 273 -9.77 -27.42 23.84
C SER A 273 -10.23 -27.10 22.41
N GLU A 274 -11.39 -27.65 22.01
CA GLU A 274 -12.07 -27.23 20.78
C GLU A 274 -12.44 -25.74 20.82
N GLU A 275 -12.73 -25.20 22.01
CA GLU A 275 -13.10 -23.79 22.17
C GLU A 275 -11.93 -22.86 21.84
N ASP A 276 -10.71 -23.22 22.25
CA ASP A 276 -9.52 -22.47 21.89
C ASP A 276 -9.34 -22.37 20.37
N LEU A 277 -9.57 -23.48 19.65
CA LEU A 277 -9.51 -23.53 18.19
C LEU A 277 -10.57 -22.60 17.56
N ARG A 278 -11.81 -22.65 18.03
CA ARG A 278 -12.89 -21.76 17.56
C ARG A 278 -12.57 -20.30 17.79
N ARG A 279 -12.01 -19.95 18.95
CA ARG A 279 -11.59 -18.57 19.27
C ARG A 279 -10.48 -18.08 18.33
N LEU A 280 -9.54 -18.95 17.98
CA LEU A 280 -8.47 -18.63 17.01
C LEU A 280 -9.03 -18.48 15.59
N LYS A 281 -10.03 -19.29 15.19
CA LYS A 281 -10.72 -19.11 13.90
C LYS A 281 -11.54 -17.83 13.87
N GLU A 282 -12.26 -17.51 14.94
CA GLU A 282 -13.05 -16.28 15.03
C GLU A 282 -12.15 -15.02 14.96
N ALA A 283 -10.92 -15.12 15.48
CA ALA A 283 -9.94 -14.04 15.34
C ALA A 283 -9.62 -13.72 13.86
N THR A 284 -9.70 -14.70 12.95
CA THR A 284 -9.49 -14.47 11.51
C THR A 284 -10.70 -13.91 10.78
N ARG A 285 -11.90 -13.84 11.37
CA ARG A 285 -13.11 -13.33 10.69
C ARG A 285 -13.16 -11.79 10.60
N ARG A 286 -12.07 -11.18 10.11
CA ARG A 286 -11.88 -9.73 9.92
C ARG A 286 -10.83 -9.44 8.84
N GLY A 287 -10.77 -8.18 8.39
CA GLY A 287 -9.89 -7.74 7.30
C GLY A 287 -10.07 -8.61 6.06
N ASN A 288 -9.01 -9.31 5.63
CA ASN A 288 -9.03 -10.20 4.46
C ASN A 288 -9.47 -11.65 4.75
N TYR A 289 -9.99 -11.94 5.94
CA TYR A 289 -10.53 -13.25 6.35
C TYR A 289 -9.56 -14.42 6.13
N PRO A 290 -8.33 -14.41 6.67
CA PRO A 290 -7.34 -15.41 6.31
C PRO A 290 -7.80 -16.81 6.70
N MET A 291 -7.48 -17.77 5.83
CA MET A 291 -7.71 -19.19 6.09
C MET A 291 -6.84 -19.63 7.26
N VAL A 292 -7.31 -20.62 8.01
CA VAL A 292 -6.54 -21.20 9.10
C VAL A 292 -5.97 -22.54 8.65
N ARG A 293 -4.67 -22.72 8.86
CA ARG A 293 -4.02 -24.03 8.84
C ARG A 293 -3.38 -24.26 10.19
N ILE A 294 -3.23 -25.50 10.57
CA ILE A 294 -2.61 -25.90 11.82
C ILE A 294 -1.72 -27.09 11.53
N TYR A 295 -0.55 -27.14 12.17
CA TYR A 295 0.32 -28.31 12.11
C TYR A 295 0.26 -29.05 13.45
N SER A 296 0.45 -30.37 13.40
CA SER A 296 0.52 -31.19 14.60
C SER A 296 1.47 -32.36 14.40
N GLY A 297 2.25 -32.65 15.44
CA GLY A 297 3.07 -33.86 15.56
C GLY A 297 2.42 -34.86 16.51
N THR A 298 1.32 -35.48 16.08
CA THR A 298 0.55 -36.46 16.87
C THR A 298 0.59 -37.85 16.22
N ASP A 299 0.42 -38.89 17.03
CA ASP A 299 0.09 -40.25 16.62
C ASP A 299 -1.42 -40.44 16.32
N GLU A 300 -2.28 -39.49 16.73
CA GLU A 300 -3.75 -39.51 16.55
C GLU A 300 -4.21 -38.59 15.41
N LEU A 301 -3.55 -38.71 14.25
CA LEU A 301 -3.74 -37.81 13.10
C LEU A 301 -5.19 -37.75 12.60
N LYS A 302 -5.90 -38.88 12.59
CA LYS A 302 -7.25 -38.96 12.05
C LYS A 302 -8.25 -38.24 12.95
N GLU A 303 -8.21 -38.54 14.24
CA GLU A 303 -9.06 -37.93 15.26
C GLU A 303 -8.84 -36.42 15.30
N LEU A 304 -7.57 -35.99 15.21
CA LEU A 304 -7.23 -34.58 15.23
C LEU A 304 -7.68 -33.86 13.94
N ALA A 305 -7.63 -34.51 12.78
CA ALA A 305 -8.14 -33.95 11.54
C ALA A 305 -9.66 -33.71 11.60
N GLU A 306 -10.43 -34.63 12.21
CA GLU A 306 -11.87 -34.46 12.43
C GLU A 306 -12.17 -33.26 13.35
N ILE A 307 -11.37 -33.08 14.41
CA ILE A 307 -11.47 -31.92 15.30
C ILE A 307 -11.19 -30.63 14.54
N PHE A 308 -10.15 -30.59 13.73
CA PHE A 308 -9.77 -29.39 12.96
C PHE A 308 -10.84 -29.01 11.93
N GLU A 309 -11.35 -29.97 11.16
CA GLU A 309 -12.41 -29.74 10.16
C GLU A 309 -13.69 -29.19 10.80
N LYS A 310 -13.96 -29.57 12.06
CA LYS A 310 -15.13 -29.10 12.82
C LYS A 310 -14.94 -27.70 13.42
N THR A 311 -13.71 -27.26 13.65
CA THR A 311 -13.41 -26.08 14.51
C THR A 311 -12.73 -24.92 13.80
N LEU A 312 -12.01 -25.17 12.71
CA LEU A 312 -11.25 -24.19 11.93
C LEU A 312 -11.82 -24.05 10.51
#